data_AF-A0AAF0ZJI2-F1
#
_entry.id   AF-A0AAF0ZJI2-F1
#
_cell.length_a   1.000
_cell.length_b   1.000
_cell.length_c   1.000
_cell.angle_alpha   90.00
_cell.angle_beta   90.00
_cell.angle_gamma   90.00
#
_symmetry.space_group_name_H-M   'P 1'
#
loop_
_entity.id
_entity.type
_entity.pdbx_description
1 polymer ?
#
loop_
_entity_poly.entity_id
_entity_poly.type
_entity_poly.pdbx_seq_one_letter_code
_entity_poly.pdbx_strand_id
1 'polypeptide(L)'
;MANHHIKYLGEQTRYKSKWQNTPTKLIRIPELFEGEILAYAHQLDNSNNFTNNHVTAKLKEISLKINNKEKGYKTNSASQLIKDIQQLLDEVN
;
A
#
# COMPACT_ATOMS: atom_id res chain seq x y z
N MET A 1 -11.09 -38.16 43.67
CA MET A 1 -11.66 -37.41 42.52
C MET A 1 -11.13 -35.99 42.61
N ALA A 2 -10.12 -35.64 41.81
CA ALA A 2 -9.42 -34.36 41.92
C ALA A 2 -10.13 -33.30 41.08
N ASN A 3 -10.66 -32.28 41.73
CA ASN A 3 -11.27 -31.11 41.09
C ASN A 3 -10.16 -30.24 40.50
N HIS A 4 -9.93 -30.35 39.20
CA HIS A 4 -9.07 -29.41 38.49
C HIS A 4 -9.81 -28.07 38.33
N HIS A 5 -9.41 -27.08 39.13
CA HIS A 5 -9.74 -25.68 38.91
C HIS A 5 -9.22 -25.26 37.54
N ILE A 6 -10.12 -25.08 36.58
CA ILE A 6 -9.80 -24.43 35.30
C ILE A 6 -9.54 -22.96 35.63
N LYS A 7 -8.26 -22.58 35.72
CA LYS A 7 -7.85 -21.18 35.75
C LYS A 7 -8.36 -20.52 34.47
N TYR A 8 -9.25 -19.54 34.61
CA TYR A 8 -9.64 -18.65 33.52
C TYR A 8 -8.36 -18.04 32.93
N LEU A 9 -8.08 -18.37 31.67
CA LEU A 9 -7.11 -17.64 30.86
C LEU A 9 -7.68 -16.23 30.70
N GLY A 10 -7.17 -15.29 31.50
CA GLY A 10 -7.53 -13.88 31.42
C GLY A 10 -7.46 -13.39 29.98
N GLU A 11 -8.37 -12.48 29.62
CA GLU A 11 -8.59 -11.93 28.28
C GLU A 11 -7.31 -11.84 27.44
N GLN A 12 -6.97 -12.92 26.75
CA GLN A 12 -5.97 -12.87 25.71
C GLN A 12 -6.59 -12.01 24.63
N THR A 13 -5.98 -10.85 24.37
CA THR A 13 -6.31 -9.97 23.27
C THR A 13 -6.43 -10.82 22.01
N ARG A 14 -7.67 -11.15 21.63
CA ARG A 14 -7.92 -11.98 20.45
C ARG A 14 -7.37 -11.18 19.28
N TYR A 15 -6.31 -11.67 18.65
CA TYR A 15 -5.76 -11.05 17.45
C TYR A 15 -6.87 -11.01 16.41
N LYS A 16 -7.39 -9.81 16.15
CA LYS A 16 -8.41 -9.58 15.15
C LYS A 16 -7.77 -9.89 13.79
N SER A 17 -8.26 -10.93 13.11
CA SER A 17 -7.81 -11.24 11.76
C SER A 17 -7.98 -10.01 10.88
N LYS A 18 -6.90 -9.62 10.19
CA LYS A 18 -6.93 -8.55 9.19
C LYS A 18 -7.70 -8.95 7.93
N TRP A 19 -7.85 -10.25 7.66
CA TRP A 19 -8.52 -10.77 6.47
C TRP A 19 -10.03 -10.81 6.70
N GLN A 20 -10.77 -9.97 5.99
CA GLN A 20 -12.23 -9.90 6.08
C GLN A 20 -12.86 -11.05 5.26
N ASN A 21 -13.43 -12.03 5.96
CA ASN A 21 -14.42 -13.00 5.45
C ASN A 21 -14.02 -13.85 4.24
N THR A 22 -12.75 -13.86 3.84
CA THR A 22 -12.23 -14.74 2.79
C THR A 22 -11.72 -16.05 3.40
N PRO A 23 -12.00 -17.21 2.77
CA PRO A 23 -11.44 -18.48 3.22
C PRO A 23 -9.91 -18.43 3.23
N THR A 24 -9.32 -18.73 4.39
CA THR A 24 -7.86 -18.85 4.53
C THR A 24 -7.47 -20.32 4.68
N LYS A 25 -6.25 -20.66 4.26
CA LYS A 25 -5.69 -22.02 4.39
C LYS A 25 -4.30 -21.95 5.00
N LEU A 26 -4.02 -22.86 5.92
CA LEU A 26 -2.69 -23.02 6.50
C LEU A 26 -1.74 -23.67 5.47
N ILE A 27 -0.58 -23.05 5.27
CA ILE A 27 0.52 -23.56 4.45
C ILE A 27 1.76 -23.76 5.34
N ARG A 28 2.63 -24.71 4.99
CA ARG A 28 3.92 -24.90 5.64
C ARG A 28 5.02 -24.40 4.71
N ILE A 29 6.00 -23.70 5.26
CA ILE A 29 7.15 -23.16 4.55
C ILE A 29 8.44 -23.57 5.27
N PRO A 30 9.57 -23.69 4.56
CA PRO A 30 10.89 -23.79 5.19
C PRO A 30 11.20 -22.57 6.05
N GLU A 31 11.83 -22.78 7.20
CA GLU A 31 12.18 -21.71 8.16
C GLU A 31 13.06 -20.62 7.53
N LEU A 32 13.92 -20.99 6.58
CA LEU A 32 14.78 -20.06 5.85
C LEU A 32 13.99 -18.90 5.20
N PHE A 33 12.74 -19.16 4.78
CA PHE A 33 11.91 -18.18 4.06
C PHE A 33 10.95 -17.40 4.99
N GLU A 34 10.94 -17.69 6.29
CA GLU A 34 10.01 -17.05 7.24
C GLU A 34 10.16 -15.52 7.22
N GLY A 35 11.41 -15.04 7.31
CA GLY A 35 11.69 -13.60 7.32
C GLY A 35 11.26 -12.90 6.04
N GLU A 36 11.53 -13.49 4.87
CA GLU A 36 11.18 -12.92 3.57
C GLU A 36 9.66 -12.86 3.37
N ILE A 37 8.96 -13.93 3.72
CA ILE A 37 7.50 -14.02 3.57
C ILE A 37 6.79 -13.06 4.53
N LEU A 38 7.25 -12.97 5.78
CA LEU A 38 6.71 -12.01 6.74
C LEU A 38 6.99 -10.57 6.31
N ALA A 39 8.21 -10.27 5.87
CA ALA A 39 8.56 -8.94 5.36
C ALA A 39 7.67 -8.55 4.17
N TYR A 40 7.47 -9.47 3.22
CA TYR A 40 6.58 -9.24 2.08
C TYR A 40 5.12 -9.06 2.51
N ALA A 41 4.62 -9.88 3.45
CA ALA A 41 3.27 -9.72 3.98
C ALA A 41 3.08 -8.37 4.70
N HIS A 42 4.07 -7.93 5.47
CA HIS A 42 4.08 -6.61 6.11
C HIS A 42 4.15 -5.48 5.10
N GLN A 43 4.94 -5.64 4.02
CA GLN A 43 4.93 -4.71 2.91
C GLN A 43 3.52 -4.63 2.34
N LEU A 44 2.88 -5.74 2.00
CA LEU A 44 1.50 -5.76 1.49
C LEU A 44 0.50 -5.05 2.42
N ASP A 45 0.54 -5.31 3.71
CA ASP A 45 -0.35 -4.67 4.70
C ASP A 45 -0.12 -3.16 4.82
N ASN A 46 1.14 -2.75 4.90
CA ASN A 46 1.53 -1.35 5.02
C ASN A 46 1.45 -0.61 3.67
N SER A 47 1.36 -1.36 2.57
CA SER A 47 1.28 -0.87 1.20
C SER A 47 -0.11 -0.41 0.77
N ASN A 48 -1.00 -0.13 1.72
CA ASN A 48 -1.96 0.98 1.53
C ASN A 48 -1.25 2.33 1.23
N ASN A 49 0.09 2.39 1.37
CA ASN A 49 0.96 3.45 0.85
C ASN A 49 1.77 3.06 -0.42
N PHE A 50 1.51 1.92 -1.09
CA PHE A 50 1.88 1.70 -2.50
C PHE A 50 0.79 2.26 -3.43
N THR A 51 0.21 3.38 -3.05
CA THR A 51 -0.08 4.41 -4.02
C THR A 51 1.26 5.03 -4.49
N ASN A 52 2.13 4.30 -5.21
CA ASN A 52 2.05 4.18 -6.67
C ASN A 52 0.64 4.38 -7.28
N ASN A 53 -0.11 5.38 -6.82
CA ASN A 53 -1.23 5.86 -7.58
C ASN A 53 -0.54 6.43 -8.80
N HIS A 54 -0.77 5.83 -9.96
CA HIS A 54 -0.11 6.23 -11.20
C HIS A 54 -0.16 7.75 -11.37
N VAL A 55 -1.28 8.32 -10.94
CA VAL A 55 -1.56 9.75 -10.75
C VAL A 55 -0.53 10.45 -9.85
N THR A 56 -0.27 9.97 -8.63
CA THR A 56 0.70 10.54 -7.70
C THR A 56 2.13 10.51 -8.25
N ALA A 57 2.53 9.43 -8.91
CA ALA A 57 3.84 9.33 -9.55
C ALA A 57 3.99 10.34 -10.71
N LYS A 58 2.97 10.44 -11.56
CA LYS A 58 2.90 11.42 -12.67
C LYS A 58 2.84 12.86 -12.19
N LEU A 59 2.10 13.16 -11.12
CA LEU A 59 2.06 14.49 -10.50
C LEU A 59 3.43 14.90 -9.96
N LYS A 60 4.17 13.95 -9.37
CA LYS A 60 5.55 14.19 -8.92
C LYS A 60 6.49 14.51 -10.09
N GLU A 61 6.32 13.81 -11.21
CA GLU A 61 7.06 14.09 -12.45
C GLU A 61 6.73 15.50 -13.00
N ILE A 62 5.45 15.86 -13.10
CA ILE A 62 5.01 17.19 -13.53
C ILE A 62 5.59 18.28 -12.62
N SER A 63 5.59 18.06 -11.29
CA SER A 63 6.18 18.99 -10.33
C SER A 63 7.68 19.22 -10.59
N LEU A 64 8.43 18.17 -10.90
CA LEU A 64 9.84 18.28 -11.29
C LEU A 64 10.01 19.10 -12.59
N LYS A 65 9.19 18.85 -13.62
CA LYS A 65 9.25 19.59 -14.90
C LYS A 65 8.93 21.07 -14.73
N ILE A 66 8.00 21.41 -13.83
CA ILE A 66 7.68 22.80 -13.45
C ILE A 66 8.89 23.46 -12.77
N ASN A 67 9.50 22.79 -11.78
CA ASN A 67 10.66 23.30 -11.06
C ASN A 67 11.87 23.53 -12.00
N ASN A 68 12.07 22.64 -12.96
CA ASN A 68 13.12 22.74 -13.97
C ASN A 68 12.80 23.75 -15.07
N LYS A 69 11.60 24.37 -15.08
CA LYS A 69 11.13 25.30 -16.11
C LYS A 69 11.28 24.70 -17.52
N GLU A 70 10.92 23.44 -17.68
CA GLU A 70 11.00 22.75 -18.98
C GLU A 70 10.10 23.41 -20.02
N LYS A 71 10.42 23.20 -21.30
CA LYS A 71 9.64 23.76 -22.42
C LYS A 71 8.21 23.23 -22.35
N GLY A 72 7.21 24.13 -22.29
CA GLY A 72 5.81 23.75 -22.14
C GLY A 72 5.30 23.66 -20.69
N TYR A 73 6.17 23.92 -19.69
CA TYR A 73 5.83 23.99 -18.26
C TYR A 73 6.16 25.36 -17.63
N LYS A 74 6.51 26.37 -18.45
CA LYS A 74 6.81 27.74 -17.98
C LYS A 74 5.50 28.52 -17.82
N THR A 75 5.49 29.51 -16.92
CA THR A 75 4.34 30.42 -16.70
C THR A 75 3.77 31.05 -17.97
N ASN A 76 4.62 31.27 -18.97
CA ASN A 76 4.26 31.96 -20.21
C ASN A 76 3.98 30.97 -21.36
N SER A 77 4.16 29.66 -21.12
CA SER A 77 4.02 28.59 -22.10
C SER A 77 3.80 27.28 -21.35
N ALA A 78 2.55 27.07 -20.92
CA ALA A 78 2.11 25.93 -20.10
C ALA A 78 1.32 24.88 -20.92
N SER A 79 1.46 24.88 -22.24
CA SER A 79 0.67 24.01 -23.13
C SER A 79 0.91 22.52 -22.87
N GLN A 80 2.13 22.12 -22.49
CA GLN A 80 2.44 20.73 -22.17
C GLN A 80 1.92 20.35 -20.77
N LEU A 81 2.03 21.26 -19.80
CA LEU A 81 1.44 21.09 -18.47
C LEU A 81 -0.08 20.82 -18.56
N ILE A 82 -0.80 21.62 -19.37
CA ILE A 82 -2.25 21.47 -19.54
C ILE A 82 -2.59 20.10 -20.12
N LYS A 83 -1.85 19.64 -21.14
CA LYS A 83 -2.06 18.32 -21.75
C LYS A 83 -1.83 17.19 -20.75
N ASP A 84 -0.74 17.26 -20.00
CA ASP A 84 -0.40 16.23 -19.02
C ASP A 84 -1.45 16.16 -17.90
N ILE A 85 -2.01 17.30 -17.46
CA ILE A 85 -3.10 17.35 -16.48
C ILE A 85 -4.40 16.78 -17.06
N GLN A 86 -4.74 17.10 -18.32
CA GLN A 86 -5.93 16.54 -18.98
C GLN A 86 -5.84 15.02 -19.11
N GLN A 87 -4.69 14.52 -19.56
CA GLN A 87 -4.44 13.08 -19.65
C GLN A 87 -4.55 12.39 -18.28
N LEU A 88 -4.06 13.04 -17.22
CA LEU A 88 -4.20 12.54 -15.85
C LEU A 88 -5.66 12.45 -15.39
N LEU A 89 -6.51 13.38 -15.81
CA LEU A 89 -7.94 13.35 -15.49
C LEU A 89 -8.66 12.23 -16.26
N ASP A 90 -8.29 12.00 -17.52
CA ASP A 90 -8.86 10.93 -18.35
C ASP A 90 -8.49 9.52 -17.83
N GLU A 91 -7.31 9.36 -17.22
CA GLU A 91 -6.87 8.07 -16.65
C GLU A 91 -7.54 7.73 -15.31
N VAL A 92 -8.18 8.72 -14.66
CA VAL A 92 -8.87 8.56 -13.38
C VAL A 92 -10.38 8.34 -13.56
N ASN A 93 -10.94 8.78 -14.69
CA ASN A 93 -12.34 8.58 -15.06
C ASN A 93 -12.56 7.20 -15.73
#